data_AF-A0A3R6WI45-F1
#
_entry.id   AF-A0A3R6WI45-F1
#
_cell.length_a   1.000
_cell.length_b   1.000
_cell.length_c   1.000
_cell.angle_alpha   90.00
_cell.angle_beta   90.00
_cell.angle_gamma   90.00
#
_symmetry.space_group_name_H-M   'P 1'
#
loop_
_entity.id
_entity.type
_entity.pdbx_description
1 polymer ?
#
loop_
_entity_poly.entity_id
_entity_poly.type
_entity_poly.pdbx_seq_one_letter_code
_entity_poly.pdbx_strand_id
1 'polypeptide(L)'
;MQQHLVSPWNRQKADFQKAAFNVLKGTYGSDLTLLKEDINSDFVPSLGGFKGGDLHQLIYGCRDLTQVVSVVQHIAVEALKVGSSSSQRPLIKIMSDIDDTLFAGLKLDNFVRYTTLFPEYKFVFFGDSGQGDALLASQMRALFPDKVCKRGLRGMPPNDDFMQVVATFIHDIDPASPLTGDGGLKADYSKNGVHFYNNYAAAGILAFEMGLISKEDATSVVQSCHDELDSMTFTGRDSTTKHAQRKEELNLEADRWSHAFRPTT
;
A
#
# COMPACT_ATOMS: atom_id res chain seq x y z
N MET A 1 22.94 42.27 0.47
CA MET A 1 21.83 42.59 -0.45
C MET A 1 21.63 41.37 -1.34
N GLN A 2 20.82 40.40 -0.90
CA GLN A 2 20.42 39.26 -1.72
C GLN A 2 18.94 39.05 -1.44
N GLN A 3 18.13 39.80 -2.20
CA GLN A 3 16.69 39.60 -2.20
C GLN A 3 16.45 38.23 -2.82
N HIS A 4 16.06 37.26 -1.99
CA HIS A 4 15.38 36.08 -2.51
C HIS A 4 14.18 36.57 -3.31
N LEU A 5 14.23 36.41 -4.63
CA LEU A 5 13.09 36.57 -5.50
C LEU A 5 12.03 35.57 -5.05
N VAL A 6 11.11 36.02 -4.19
CA VAL A 6 9.87 35.31 -3.90
C VAL A 6 9.11 35.29 -5.22
N SER A 7 9.30 34.24 -6.00
CA SER A 7 8.67 34.16 -7.31
C SER A 7 7.15 34.19 -7.13
N PRO A 8 6.43 35.08 -7.82
CA PRO A 8 4.98 35.21 -7.75
C PRO A 8 4.30 34.11 -8.59
N TRP A 9 4.81 32.87 -8.54
CA TRP A 9 4.17 31.73 -9.18
C TRP A 9 2.83 31.48 -8.48
N ASN A 10 1.80 32.17 -8.97
CA ASN A 10 0.43 31.90 -8.62
C ASN A 10 0.07 30.54 -9.27
N ARG A 11 0.40 29.44 -8.58
CA ARG A 11 0.25 28.05 -9.03
C ARG A 11 -1.22 27.64 -9.24
N GLN A 12 -2.17 28.49 -8.85
CA GLN A 12 -3.61 28.27 -8.98
C GLN A 12 -4.22 28.89 -10.24
N LYS A 13 -3.42 29.27 -11.25
CA LYS A 13 -3.98 29.71 -12.53
C LYS A 13 -4.52 28.50 -13.31
N ALA A 14 -5.80 28.56 -13.66
CA ALA A 14 -6.50 27.50 -14.42
C ALA A 14 -5.75 27.08 -15.69
N ASP A 15 -5.02 28.00 -16.33
CA ASP A 15 -4.22 27.73 -17.52
C ASP A 15 -3.07 26.74 -17.27
N PHE A 16 -2.43 26.78 -16.10
CA PHE A 16 -1.37 25.83 -15.75
C PHE A 16 -1.92 24.43 -15.52
N GLN A 17 -3.07 24.32 -14.88
CA GLN A 17 -3.74 23.04 -14.68
C GLN A 17 -4.19 22.43 -16.01
N LYS A 18 -4.77 23.24 -16.90
CA LYS A 18 -5.14 22.83 -18.26
C LYS A 18 -3.92 22.35 -19.06
N ALA A 19 -2.80 23.06 -18.97
CA ALA A 19 -1.55 22.65 -19.61
C ALA A 19 -1.06 21.30 -19.08
N ALA A 20 -1.04 21.11 -17.76
CA ALA A 20 -0.68 19.83 -17.13
C ALA A 20 -1.60 18.69 -17.57
N PHE A 21 -2.91 18.93 -17.67
CA PHE A 21 -3.88 17.93 -18.15
C PHE A 21 -3.67 17.57 -19.62
N ASN A 22 -3.25 18.52 -20.45
CA ASN A 22 -2.89 18.24 -21.83
C ASN A 22 -1.62 17.41 -21.94
N VAL A 23 -0.64 17.62 -21.05
CA VAL A 23 0.55 16.74 -20.97
C VAL A 23 0.13 15.32 -20.60
N LEU A 24 -0.67 15.14 -19.55
CA LEU A 24 -1.18 13.82 -19.15
C LEU A 24 -1.94 13.12 -20.30
N LYS A 25 -2.85 13.83 -20.97
CA LYS A 25 -3.60 13.29 -22.12
C LYS A 25 -2.77 13.09 -23.39
N GLY A 26 -1.60 13.72 -23.47
CA GLY A 26 -0.63 13.55 -24.55
C GLY A 26 0.36 12.40 -24.31
N THR A 27 0.27 11.71 -23.18
CA THR A 27 1.09 10.54 -22.82
C THR A 27 0.25 9.27 -22.76
N TYR A 28 0.83 8.11 -23.05
CA TYR A 28 0.10 6.88 -23.34
C TYR A 28 0.78 5.65 -22.74
N GLY A 29 0.01 4.59 -22.48
CA GLY A 29 0.51 3.31 -21.95
C GLY A 29 1.50 3.47 -20.79
N SER A 30 2.63 2.77 -20.85
CA SER A 30 3.66 2.77 -19.81
C SER A 30 4.32 4.13 -19.57
N ASP A 31 4.40 5.00 -20.59
CA ASP A 31 4.96 6.35 -20.43
C ASP A 31 4.06 7.22 -19.54
N LEU A 32 2.73 7.07 -19.66
CA LEU A 32 1.79 7.71 -18.75
C LEU A 32 1.93 7.14 -17.33
N THR A 33 2.14 5.83 -17.19
CA THR A 33 2.41 5.21 -15.88
C THR A 33 3.65 5.83 -15.22
N LEU A 34 4.76 5.95 -15.95
CA LEU A 34 6.00 6.56 -15.45
C LEU A 34 5.80 8.03 -15.08
N LEU A 35 5.16 8.82 -15.95
CA LEU A 35 4.89 10.23 -15.67
C LEU A 35 4.05 10.42 -14.40
N LYS A 36 3.04 9.56 -14.18
CA LYS A 36 2.23 9.60 -12.96
C LYS A 36 3.07 9.30 -11.71
N GLU A 37 3.98 8.34 -11.78
CA GLU A 37 4.92 8.04 -10.69
C GLU A 37 5.85 9.23 -10.42
N ASP A 38 6.44 9.82 -11.45
CA ASP A 38 7.35 10.97 -11.31
C ASP A 38 6.64 12.13 -10.60
N ILE A 39 5.43 12.49 -11.03
CA ILE A 39 4.62 13.56 -10.41
C ILE A 39 4.27 13.23 -8.95
N ASN A 40 4.04 11.94 -8.65
CA ASN A 40 3.69 11.47 -7.32
C ASN A 40 4.90 11.31 -6.39
N SER A 41 6.12 11.23 -6.93
CA SER A 41 7.36 10.98 -6.18
C SER A 41 7.99 12.22 -5.54
N ASP A 42 7.61 13.44 -5.97
CA ASP A 42 8.18 14.73 -5.54
C ASP A 42 7.79 15.18 -4.11
N PHE A 43 7.51 14.27 -3.18
CA PHE A 43 7.22 14.58 -1.79
C PHE A 43 8.49 14.96 -1.02
N VAL A 44 8.65 16.25 -0.70
CA VAL A 44 9.65 16.74 0.27
C VAL A 44 8.93 17.30 1.50
N PRO A 45 9.06 16.70 2.69
CA PRO A 45 8.44 17.22 3.89
C PRO A 45 9.16 18.50 4.33
N SER A 46 8.53 19.66 4.10
CA SER A 46 8.95 20.92 4.74
C SER A 46 7.81 21.50 5.55
N LEU A 47 8.09 21.81 6.82
CA LEU A 47 7.23 22.54 7.75
C LEU A 47 6.59 23.76 7.05
N GLY A 48 5.30 23.66 6.73
CA GLY A 48 4.51 24.75 6.18
C GLY A 48 4.00 24.50 4.77
N GLY A 49 2.86 23.80 4.70
CA GLY A 49 1.93 23.87 3.57
C GLY A 49 2.33 23.09 2.32
N PHE A 50 1.36 22.37 1.79
CA PHE A 50 1.40 21.55 0.57
C PHE A 50 2.12 22.29 -0.58
N LYS A 51 3.35 21.88 -0.93
CA LYS A 51 4.08 22.36 -2.10
C LYS A 51 3.92 21.32 -3.20
N GLY A 52 3.26 21.70 -4.29
CA GLY A 52 2.88 20.82 -5.41
C GLY A 52 3.87 19.68 -5.70
N GLY A 53 3.37 18.46 -5.55
CA GLY A 53 4.06 17.17 -5.66
C GLY A 53 3.08 16.02 -5.38
N ASP A 54 1.81 16.18 -5.75
CA ASP A 54 0.80 15.13 -5.61
C ASP A 54 -0.11 15.16 -6.84
N LEU A 55 -0.06 14.08 -7.62
CA LEU A 55 -0.94 13.84 -8.77
C LEU A 55 -2.41 13.92 -8.35
N HIS A 56 -2.76 13.47 -7.13
CA HIS A 56 -4.10 13.55 -6.60
C HIS A 56 -4.55 15.01 -6.45
N GLN A 57 -3.75 15.89 -5.83
CA GLN A 57 -4.09 17.32 -5.76
C GLN A 57 -4.12 18.00 -7.13
N LEU A 58 -3.25 17.61 -8.06
CA LEU A 58 -3.26 18.14 -9.43
C LEU A 58 -4.58 17.83 -10.14
N ILE A 59 -5.11 16.62 -9.97
CA ILE A 59 -6.34 16.16 -10.62
C ILE A 59 -7.58 16.59 -9.82
N TYR A 60 -7.71 16.14 -8.58
CA TYR A 60 -8.90 16.37 -7.75
C TYR A 60 -8.98 17.78 -7.13
N GLY A 61 -7.89 18.55 -7.17
CA GLY A 61 -7.92 19.98 -6.85
C GLY A 61 -8.53 20.84 -7.97
N CYS A 62 -8.80 20.28 -9.15
CA CYS A 62 -9.48 20.99 -10.24
C CYS A 62 -10.94 21.27 -9.90
N ARG A 63 -11.38 22.52 -10.05
CA ARG A 63 -12.80 22.89 -9.91
C ARG A 63 -13.65 22.50 -11.12
N ASP A 64 -13.03 22.29 -12.28
CA ASP A 64 -13.70 21.89 -13.51
C ASP A 64 -13.79 20.36 -13.58
N LEU A 65 -14.94 19.83 -13.15
CA LEU A 65 -15.18 18.39 -13.11
C LEU A 65 -15.09 17.73 -14.50
N THR A 66 -15.42 18.46 -15.58
CA THR A 66 -15.33 17.94 -16.95
C THR A 66 -13.88 17.59 -17.30
N GLN A 67 -12.96 18.45 -16.88
CA GLN A 67 -11.53 18.23 -17.08
C GLN A 67 -11.01 17.06 -16.22
N VAL A 68 -11.45 16.95 -14.97
CA VAL A 68 -11.13 15.80 -14.10
C VAL A 68 -11.58 14.49 -14.74
N VAL A 69 -12.85 14.41 -15.15
CA VAL A 69 -13.42 13.21 -15.78
C VAL A 69 -12.66 12.87 -17.06
N SER A 70 -12.34 13.86 -17.90
CA SER A 70 -11.59 13.65 -19.14
C SER A 70 -10.20 13.04 -18.90
N VAL A 71 -9.47 13.51 -17.88
CA VAL A 71 -8.14 12.97 -17.54
C VAL A 71 -8.25 11.57 -16.93
N VAL A 72 -9.19 11.37 -16.01
CA VAL A 72 -9.40 10.05 -15.37
C VAL A 72 -9.82 8.99 -16.39
N GLN A 73 -10.69 9.34 -17.36
CA GLN A 73 -11.06 8.43 -18.45
C GLN A 73 -9.86 8.07 -19.32
N HIS A 74 -9.01 9.04 -19.65
CA HIS A 74 -7.77 8.81 -20.38
C HIS A 74 -6.86 7.83 -19.63
N ILE A 75 -6.62 8.08 -18.34
CA ILE A 75 -5.83 7.21 -17.47
C ILE A 75 -6.39 5.77 -17.48
N ALA A 76 -7.70 5.61 -17.31
CA ALA A 76 -8.34 4.30 -17.30
C ALA A 76 -8.15 3.54 -18.63
N VAL A 77 -8.28 4.23 -19.77
CA VAL A 77 -8.10 3.63 -21.10
C VAL A 77 -6.64 3.20 -21.32
N GLU A 78 -5.69 4.04 -20.96
CA GLU A 78 -4.25 3.74 -21.15
C GLU A 78 -3.76 2.63 -20.21
N ALA A 79 -4.27 2.56 -18.98
CA ALA A 79 -3.94 1.51 -18.03
C ALA A 79 -4.31 0.09 -18.53
N LEU A 80 -5.43 -0.05 -19.26
CA LEU A 80 -5.81 -1.32 -19.87
C LEU A 80 -4.77 -1.81 -20.89
N LYS A 81 -4.07 -0.88 -21.56
CA LYS A 81 -3.02 -1.23 -22.52
C LYS A 81 -1.76 -1.72 -21.81
N VAL A 82 -1.48 -1.23 -20.61
CA VAL A 82 -0.35 -1.70 -19.79
C VAL A 82 -0.60 -3.14 -19.34
N GLY A 83 -1.78 -3.43 -18.79
CA GLY A 83 -2.15 -4.78 -18.33
C GLY A 83 -2.27 -5.82 -19.46
N SER A 84 -2.69 -5.41 -20.66
CA SER A 84 -2.84 -6.32 -21.81
C SER A 84 -1.51 -6.60 -22.53
N SER A 85 -0.50 -5.73 -22.36
CA SER A 85 0.79 -5.83 -23.06
C SER A 85 1.87 -6.55 -22.24
N SER A 86 1.65 -6.74 -20.93
CA SER A 86 2.63 -7.34 -20.04
C SER A 86 2.45 -8.86 -19.94
N SER A 87 3.33 -9.63 -20.58
CA SER A 87 3.71 -10.98 -20.09
C SER A 87 4.55 -10.91 -18.79
N GLN A 88 4.49 -9.79 -18.07
CA GLN A 88 5.27 -9.46 -16.88
C GLN A 88 4.35 -9.44 -15.65
N ARG A 89 4.98 -9.62 -14.48
CA ARG A 89 4.32 -9.55 -13.16
C ARG A 89 3.48 -8.26 -13.05
N PRO A 90 2.34 -8.30 -12.33
CA PRO A 90 1.53 -7.10 -12.12
C PRO A 90 2.37 -5.99 -11.48
N LEU A 91 2.09 -4.73 -11.85
CA LEU A 91 2.66 -3.58 -11.16
C LEU A 91 2.10 -3.57 -9.74
N ILE A 92 2.97 -3.59 -8.72
CA ILE A 92 2.56 -3.62 -7.31
C ILE A 92 3.03 -2.34 -6.65
N LYS A 93 2.11 -1.66 -5.94
CA LYS A 93 2.41 -0.52 -5.08
C LYS A 93 2.24 -0.93 -3.63
N ILE A 94 3.29 -0.72 -2.84
CA ILE A 94 3.26 -0.92 -1.40
C ILE A 94 2.81 0.39 -0.76
N MET A 95 1.78 0.33 0.06
CA MET A 95 1.27 1.43 0.84
C MET A 95 1.51 1.09 2.32
N SER A 96 2.04 2.03 3.07
CA SER A 96 2.26 1.90 4.51
C SER A 96 1.77 3.16 5.19
N ASP A 97 1.27 3.00 6.42
CA ASP A 97 1.08 4.09 7.39
C ASP A 97 0.51 5.37 6.76
N ILE A 98 -0.76 5.31 6.36
CA ILE A 98 -1.45 6.47 5.80
C ILE A 98 -1.65 7.45 6.96
N ASP A 99 -0.89 8.55 6.97
CA ASP A 99 -0.77 9.56 8.04
C ASP A 99 -1.98 9.74 8.99
N ASP A 100 -1.68 9.95 10.28
CA ASP A 100 -2.51 10.08 11.50
C ASP A 100 -3.66 11.13 11.50
N THR A 101 -4.04 11.69 10.36
CA THR A 101 -5.09 12.74 10.31
C THR A 101 -6.46 12.17 9.97
N LEU A 102 -7.15 11.71 11.03
CA LEU A 102 -8.61 11.73 11.20
C LEU A 102 -9.48 10.93 10.19
N PHE A 103 -10.15 9.91 10.74
CA PHE A 103 -11.25 9.10 10.15
C PHE A 103 -10.86 8.14 9.01
N ALA A 104 -11.11 6.84 9.24
CA ALA A 104 -11.01 5.78 8.21
C ALA A 104 -11.78 6.14 6.92
N GLY A 105 -12.88 6.92 7.02
CA GLY A 105 -13.62 7.42 5.86
C GLY A 105 -12.80 8.34 4.94
N LEU A 106 -12.00 9.27 5.49
CA LEU A 106 -11.13 10.13 4.68
C LEU A 106 -9.96 9.34 4.09
N LYS A 107 -9.39 8.39 4.84
CA LYS A 107 -8.35 7.47 4.32
C LYS A 107 -8.88 6.61 3.18
N LEU A 108 -10.10 6.08 3.30
CA LEU A 108 -10.74 5.24 2.28
C LEU A 108 -11.07 6.03 1.02
N ASP A 109 -11.63 7.23 1.15
CA ASP A 109 -11.92 8.11 0.02
C ASP A 109 -10.63 8.49 -0.74
N ASN A 110 -9.56 8.80 -0.01
CA ASN A 110 -8.25 9.05 -0.60
C ASN A 110 -7.72 7.81 -1.33
N PHE A 111 -7.87 6.62 -0.75
CA PHE A 111 -7.47 5.36 -1.40
C PHE A 111 -8.29 5.09 -2.66
N VAL A 112 -9.61 5.29 -2.65
CA VAL A 112 -10.48 5.12 -3.83
C VAL A 112 -10.08 6.08 -4.96
N ARG A 113 -9.75 7.32 -4.61
CA ARG A 113 -9.21 8.28 -5.60
C ARG A 113 -7.84 7.87 -6.11
N TYR A 114 -6.97 7.38 -5.22
CA TYR A 114 -5.63 6.95 -5.61
C TYR A 114 -5.66 5.75 -6.56
N THR A 115 -6.46 4.73 -6.25
CA THR A 115 -6.69 3.57 -7.13
C THR A 115 -7.30 3.95 -8.49
N THR A 116 -8.07 5.04 -8.54
CA THR A 116 -8.60 5.61 -9.79
C THR A 116 -7.50 6.23 -10.66
N LEU A 117 -6.44 6.77 -10.05
CA LEU A 117 -5.28 7.33 -10.76
C LEU A 117 -4.26 6.28 -11.17
N PHE A 118 -4.22 5.15 -10.47
CA PHE A 118 -3.31 4.03 -10.74
C PHE A 118 -4.05 2.71 -10.96
N PRO A 119 -5.00 2.63 -11.93
CA PRO A 119 -5.80 1.43 -12.14
C PRO A 119 -5.00 0.23 -12.68
N GLU A 120 -3.81 0.46 -13.24
CA GLU A 120 -2.89 -0.61 -13.67
C GLU A 120 -2.09 -1.25 -12.52
N TYR A 121 -2.15 -0.69 -11.30
CA TYR A 121 -1.45 -1.21 -10.14
C TYR A 121 -2.36 -2.11 -9.29
N LYS A 122 -1.73 -3.14 -8.72
CA LYS A 122 -2.19 -3.87 -7.55
C LYS A 122 -1.55 -3.27 -6.30
N PHE A 123 -2.19 -3.41 -5.14
CA PHE A 123 -1.79 -2.77 -3.90
C PHE A 123 -1.57 -3.79 -2.79
N VAL A 124 -0.47 -3.61 -2.06
CA VAL A 124 -0.22 -4.24 -0.77
C VAL A 124 -0.27 -3.15 0.28
N PHE A 125 -1.02 -3.34 1.35
CA PHE A 125 -1.15 -2.37 2.43
C PHE A 125 -0.49 -2.88 3.72
N PHE A 126 0.23 -2.01 4.41
CA PHE A 126 0.81 -2.22 5.73
C PHE A 126 0.29 -1.17 6.71
N GLY A 127 -0.02 -1.59 7.94
CA GLY A 127 -0.42 -0.71 9.03
C GLY A 127 -0.26 -1.39 10.40
N ASP A 128 -0.84 -0.79 11.44
CA ASP A 128 -0.80 -1.35 12.80
C ASP A 128 -2.21 -1.55 13.41
N SER A 129 -2.29 -2.41 14.43
CA SER A 129 -3.55 -2.75 15.09
C SER A 129 -3.99 -1.75 16.16
N GLY A 130 -3.14 -0.78 16.50
CA GLY A 130 -3.38 0.25 17.51
C GLY A 130 -4.25 1.39 17.01
N GLN A 131 -4.24 1.65 15.71
CA GLN A 131 -5.05 2.68 15.07
C GLN A 131 -6.02 2.07 14.04
N GLY A 132 -6.88 2.91 13.45
CA GLY A 132 -7.97 2.48 12.54
C GLY A 132 -7.53 1.81 11.23
N ASP A 133 -6.29 1.35 11.10
CA ASP A 133 -5.74 0.72 9.90
C ASP A 133 -6.31 -0.68 9.67
N ALA A 134 -6.64 -1.43 10.73
CA ALA A 134 -7.34 -2.71 10.58
C ALA A 134 -8.74 -2.52 9.95
N LEU A 135 -9.46 -1.48 10.37
CA LEU A 135 -10.75 -1.09 9.78
C LEU A 135 -10.57 -0.66 8.32
N LEU A 136 -9.58 0.20 8.05
CA LEU A 136 -9.27 0.63 6.68
C LEU A 136 -8.92 -0.54 5.78
N ALA A 137 -8.02 -1.43 6.22
CA ALA A 137 -7.64 -2.64 5.48
C ALA A 137 -8.85 -3.52 5.17
N SER A 138 -9.73 -3.72 6.14
CA SER A 138 -10.98 -4.46 5.93
C SER A 138 -11.91 -3.76 4.94
N GLN A 139 -12.00 -2.43 4.97
CA GLN A 139 -12.80 -1.65 4.01
C GLN A 139 -12.20 -1.69 2.61
N MET A 140 -10.88 -1.60 2.47
CA MET A 140 -10.16 -1.76 1.20
C MET A 140 -10.45 -3.13 0.59
N ARG A 141 -10.34 -4.22 1.37
CA ARG A 141 -10.66 -5.58 0.93
C ARG A 141 -12.13 -5.73 0.55
N ALA A 142 -13.05 -5.04 1.25
CA ALA A 142 -14.48 -5.09 0.96
C ALA A 142 -14.91 -4.27 -0.28
N LEU A 143 -14.26 -3.13 -0.55
CA LEU A 143 -14.54 -2.28 -1.72
C LEU A 143 -13.92 -2.81 -3.01
N PHE A 144 -12.75 -3.45 -2.88
CA PHE A 144 -12.02 -4.07 -3.97
C PHE A 144 -11.94 -5.59 -3.76
N PRO A 145 -13.09 -6.28 -3.58
CA PRO A 145 -13.09 -7.70 -3.34
C PRO A 145 -12.59 -8.41 -4.58
N ASP A 146 -12.21 -9.68 -4.41
CA ASP A 146 -12.04 -10.65 -5.49
C ASP A 146 -13.30 -10.61 -6.35
N LYS A 147 -13.30 -9.80 -7.43
CA LYS A 147 -14.36 -9.87 -8.42
C LYS A 147 -14.11 -11.09 -9.28
N VAL A 148 -14.23 -12.27 -8.67
CA VAL A 148 -14.78 -13.42 -9.39
C VAL A 148 -16.13 -12.93 -9.90
N CYS A 149 -16.16 -12.64 -11.20
CA CYS A 149 -17.30 -12.11 -11.92
C CYS A 149 -18.58 -12.92 -11.60
N LYS A 150 -19.35 -12.49 -10.59
CA LYS A 150 -20.75 -12.87 -10.44
C LYS A 150 -21.60 -11.98 -11.34
N ARG A 151 -21.40 -12.11 -12.65
CA ARG A 151 -22.39 -11.75 -13.69
C ARG A 151 -22.09 -12.47 -15.01
N GLY A 152 -22.41 -13.76 -15.04
CA GLY A 152 -23.32 -14.29 -16.07
C GLY A 152 -22.95 -14.18 -17.55
N LEU A 153 -21.71 -14.46 -17.95
CA LEU A 153 -21.44 -15.04 -19.26
C LEU A 153 -20.75 -16.40 -19.04
N ARG A 154 -21.46 -17.49 -19.33
CA ARG A 154 -20.96 -18.87 -19.16
C ARG A 154 -19.68 -19.04 -20.00
N GLY A 155 -18.59 -19.44 -19.35
CA GLY A 155 -17.42 -20.01 -20.04
C GLY A 155 -16.07 -19.34 -19.84
N MET A 156 -15.93 -18.31 -19.00
CA MET A 156 -14.60 -17.76 -18.66
C MET A 156 -14.06 -18.32 -17.33
N PRO A 157 -12.76 -18.67 -17.26
CA PRO A 157 -12.12 -19.07 -16.02
C PRO A 157 -12.14 -17.93 -14.99
N PRO A 158 -12.02 -18.22 -13.68
CA PRO A 158 -11.80 -17.18 -12.68
C PRO A 158 -10.49 -16.48 -13.02
N ASN A 159 -10.56 -15.20 -13.38
CA ASN A 159 -9.37 -14.39 -13.64
C ASN A 159 -8.95 -13.73 -12.33
N ASP A 160 -7.79 -14.14 -11.78
CA ASP A 160 -7.11 -13.49 -10.63
C ASP A 160 -6.64 -12.04 -10.95
N ASP A 161 -6.96 -11.53 -12.14
CA ASP A 161 -6.54 -10.23 -12.66
C ASP A 161 -7.32 -9.03 -12.11
N PHE A 162 -8.44 -9.24 -11.41
CA PHE A 162 -9.29 -8.13 -10.93
C PHE A 162 -9.10 -7.79 -9.45
N MET A 163 -8.22 -8.50 -8.73
CA MET A 163 -7.78 -8.15 -7.37
C MET A 163 -6.93 -6.88 -7.41
N GLN A 164 -7.50 -5.75 -7.01
CA GLN A 164 -6.74 -4.50 -6.91
C GLN A 164 -5.96 -4.42 -5.59
N VAL A 165 -6.50 -4.91 -4.47
CA VAL A 165 -5.75 -5.02 -3.18
C VAL A 165 -5.38 -6.48 -2.96
N VAL A 166 -4.12 -6.84 -3.17
CA VAL A 166 -3.67 -8.25 -3.14
C VAL A 166 -3.40 -8.77 -1.73
N ALA A 167 -2.98 -7.89 -0.80
CA ALA A 167 -2.75 -8.25 0.59
C ALA A 167 -2.80 -7.04 1.51
N THR A 168 -3.18 -7.28 2.76
CA THR A 168 -3.17 -6.29 3.85
C THR A 168 -2.49 -6.93 5.06
N PHE A 169 -1.42 -6.31 5.53
CA PHE A 169 -0.61 -6.77 6.65
C PHE A 169 -0.71 -5.78 7.80
N ILE A 170 -1.19 -6.21 8.96
CA ILE A 170 -1.36 -5.36 10.13
C ILE A 170 -0.45 -5.87 11.26
N HIS A 171 0.49 -5.02 11.68
CA HIS A 171 1.32 -5.33 12.84
C HIS A 171 0.45 -5.33 14.09
N ASP A 172 0.39 -6.47 14.77
CA ASP A 172 -0.33 -6.61 16.02
C ASP A 172 0.52 -6.07 17.18
N ILE A 173 0.28 -4.80 17.55
CA ILE A 173 1.03 -4.12 18.60
C ILE A 173 0.60 -4.55 20.01
N ASP A 174 -0.55 -5.22 20.14
CA ASP A 174 -1.05 -5.75 21.41
C ASP A 174 -1.67 -7.14 21.22
N PRO A 175 -0.84 -8.19 21.02
CA PRO A 175 -1.32 -9.55 20.75
C PRO A 175 -2.16 -10.15 21.89
N ALA A 176 -2.06 -9.61 23.11
CA ALA A 176 -2.83 -10.07 24.26
C ALA A 176 -4.31 -9.64 24.19
N SER A 177 -4.59 -8.53 23.50
CA SER A 177 -5.95 -8.04 23.29
C SER A 177 -6.61 -8.74 22.09
N PRO A 178 -7.88 -9.17 22.19
CA PRO A 178 -8.65 -9.62 21.02
C PRO A 178 -9.16 -8.45 20.16
N LEU A 179 -9.03 -7.22 20.65
CA LEU A 179 -9.51 -6.00 20.01
C LEU A 179 -8.36 -5.20 19.41
N THR A 180 -8.64 -4.52 18.31
CA THR A 180 -7.83 -3.43 17.75
C THR A 180 -8.16 -2.11 18.45
N GLY A 181 -7.34 -1.08 18.26
CA GLY A 181 -7.50 0.21 18.95
C GLY A 181 -8.76 1.01 18.59
N ASP A 182 -9.42 0.68 17.47
CA ASP A 182 -10.75 1.19 17.12
C ASP A 182 -11.91 0.40 17.77
N GLY A 183 -11.61 -0.64 18.56
CA GLY A 183 -12.58 -1.47 19.26
C GLY A 183 -13.14 -2.65 18.44
N GLY A 184 -12.66 -2.86 17.21
CA GLY A 184 -13.04 -4.00 16.37
C GLY A 184 -12.39 -5.31 16.83
N LEU A 185 -13.05 -6.44 16.58
CA LEU A 185 -12.47 -7.76 16.86
C LEU A 185 -11.46 -8.14 15.77
N LYS A 186 -10.22 -8.47 16.16
CA LYS A 186 -9.18 -8.96 15.23
C LYS A 186 -9.64 -10.17 14.42
N ALA A 187 -10.41 -11.05 15.05
CA ALA A 187 -10.98 -12.22 14.40
C ALA A 187 -11.95 -11.87 13.25
N ASP A 188 -12.70 -10.78 13.37
CA ASP A 188 -13.63 -10.35 12.32
C ASP A 188 -12.88 -9.68 11.17
N TYR A 189 -11.86 -8.88 11.47
CA TYR A 189 -10.96 -8.35 10.44
C TYR A 189 -10.20 -9.46 9.70
N SER A 190 -9.76 -10.49 10.41
CA SER A 190 -9.10 -11.66 9.80
C SER A 190 -10.02 -12.39 8.82
N LYS A 191 -11.31 -12.57 9.16
CA LYS A 191 -12.31 -13.14 8.23
C LYS A 191 -12.51 -12.29 6.97
N ASN A 192 -12.26 -10.97 7.06
CA ASN A 192 -12.35 -10.05 5.94
C ASN A 192 -11.04 -9.92 5.14
N GLY A 193 -10.06 -10.81 5.40
CA GLY A 193 -8.80 -10.86 4.68
C GLY A 193 -7.76 -9.85 5.16
N VAL A 194 -7.80 -9.47 6.44
CA VAL A 194 -6.73 -8.72 7.11
C VAL A 194 -5.75 -9.70 7.76
N HIS A 195 -4.46 -9.59 7.44
CA HIS A 195 -3.45 -10.51 7.96
C HIS A 195 -2.67 -9.85 9.11
N PHE A 196 -2.97 -10.26 10.34
CA PHE A 196 -2.21 -9.81 11.52
C PHE A 196 -0.89 -10.56 11.64
N TYR A 197 0.18 -9.85 12.03
CA TYR A 197 1.48 -10.43 12.30
C TYR A 197 2.12 -9.82 13.54
N ASN A 198 2.91 -10.60 14.27
CA ASN A 198 3.54 -10.16 15.53
C ASN A 198 4.96 -9.62 15.33
N ASN A 199 5.64 -10.04 14.27
CA ASN A 199 6.98 -9.61 13.93
C ASN A 199 7.21 -9.66 12.41
N TYR A 200 8.23 -8.96 11.92
CA TYR A 200 8.47 -8.84 10.48
C TYR A 200 8.88 -10.14 9.81
N ALA A 201 9.44 -11.11 10.55
CA ALA A 201 9.67 -12.46 10.03
C ALA A 201 8.35 -13.16 9.69
N ALA A 202 7.35 -13.10 10.59
CA ALA A 202 6.01 -13.61 10.34
C ALA A 202 5.34 -12.90 9.13
N ALA A 203 5.53 -11.59 8.99
CA ALA A 203 5.03 -10.86 7.82
C ALA A 203 5.67 -11.34 6.51
N GLY A 204 6.98 -11.57 6.50
CA GLY A 204 7.71 -12.12 5.35
C GLY A 204 7.26 -13.54 5.00
N ILE A 205 7.06 -14.39 6.00
CA ILE A 205 6.54 -15.76 5.81
C ILE A 205 5.12 -15.71 5.21
N LEU A 206 4.23 -14.88 5.74
CA LEU A 206 2.88 -14.69 5.19
C LEU A 206 2.92 -14.16 3.76
N ALA A 207 3.80 -13.20 3.44
CA ALA A 207 3.96 -12.69 2.08
C ALA A 207 4.42 -13.79 1.11
N PHE A 208 5.30 -14.70 1.53
CA PHE A 208 5.67 -15.87 0.74
C PHE A 208 4.49 -16.84 0.57
N GLU A 209 3.76 -17.15 1.65
CA GLU A 209 2.59 -18.04 1.61
C GLU A 209 1.51 -17.50 0.65
N MET A 210 1.43 -16.17 0.50
CA MET A 210 0.56 -15.48 -0.46
C MET A 210 1.16 -15.33 -1.86
N GLY A 211 2.37 -15.84 -2.11
CA GLY A 211 3.06 -15.78 -3.41
C GLY A 211 3.57 -14.39 -3.82
N LEU A 212 3.68 -13.46 -2.87
CA LEU A 212 4.11 -12.08 -3.15
C LEU A 212 5.63 -11.93 -3.25
N ILE A 213 6.37 -12.75 -2.51
CA ILE A 213 7.85 -12.75 -2.50
C ILE A 213 8.39 -14.16 -2.71
N SER A 214 9.65 -14.26 -3.12
CA SER A 214 10.31 -15.55 -3.28
C SER A 214 10.66 -16.19 -1.93
N LYS A 215 11.01 -17.48 -1.95
CA LYS A 215 11.49 -18.18 -0.76
C LYS A 215 12.80 -17.56 -0.26
N GLU A 216 13.66 -17.18 -1.19
CA GLU A 216 14.94 -16.55 -0.92
C GLU A 216 14.74 -15.22 -0.21
N ASP A 217 13.83 -14.38 -0.70
CA ASP A 217 13.50 -13.09 -0.08
C ASP A 217 12.93 -13.28 1.34
N ALA A 218 11.99 -14.23 1.51
CA ALA A 218 11.43 -14.53 2.84
C ALA A 218 12.51 -15.03 3.81
N THR A 219 13.44 -15.86 3.35
CA THR A 219 14.58 -16.32 4.15
C THR A 219 15.50 -15.16 4.54
N SER A 220 15.76 -14.23 3.62
CA SER A 220 16.53 -13.01 3.90
C SER A 220 15.86 -12.09 4.92
N VAL A 221 14.53 -11.95 4.87
CA VAL A 221 13.75 -11.19 5.87
C VAL A 221 13.90 -11.83 7.25
N VAL A 222 13.68 -13.15 7.37
CA VAL A 222 13.82 -13.87 8.64
C VAL A 222 15.23 -13.69 9.22
N GLN A 223 16.28 -13.84 8.39
CA GLN A 223 17.66 -13.65 8.84
C GLN A 223 17.93 -12.19 9.26
N SER A 224 17.44 -11.21 8.50
CA SER A 224 17.63 -9.79 8.84
C SER A 224 16.97 -9.43 10.17
N CYS A 225 15.81 -10.01 10.49
CA CYS A 225 15.18 -9.84 11.80
C CYS A 225 16.06 -10.39 12.94
N HIS A 226 16.75 -11.52 12.74
CA HIS A 226 17.68 -12.06 13.74
C HIS A 226 18.90 -11.16 13.92
N ASP A 227 19.54 -10.76 12.82
CA ASP A 227 20.73 -9.92 12.85
C ASP A 227 20.43 -8.56 13.51
N GLU A 228 19.29 -7.95 13.18
CA GLU A 228 18.85 -6.69 13.76
C GLU A 228 18.59 -6.84 15.26
N LEU A 229 17.81 -7.85 15.67
CA LEU A 229 17.50 -8.09 17.09
C LEU A 229 18.76 -8.38 17.93
N ASP A 230 19.73 -9.10 17.37
CA ASP A 230 21.01 -9.37 18.04
C ASP A 230 21.88 -8.11 18.15
N SER A 231 21.75 -7.16 17.21
CA SER A 231 22.44 -5.87 17.25
C SER A 231 21.74 -4.81 18.12
N MET A 232 20.45 -4.97 18.40
CA MET A 232 19.66 -4.00 19.15
C MET A 232 20.08 -3.93 20.62
N THR A 233 20.32 -2.72 21.11
CA THR A 233 20.56 -2.47 22.54
C THR A 233 19.25 -2.19 23.26
N PHE A 234 18.81 -3.13 24.09
CA PHE A 234 17.63 -2.94 24.95
C PHE A 234 18.02 -2.15 26.20
N THR A 235 17.24 -1.12 26.54
CA THR A 235 17.46 -0.28 27.73
C THR A 235 16.29 -0.40 28.71
N GLY A 236 16.52 -0.08 29.98
CA GLY A 236 15.50 -0.13 31.04
C GLY A 236 15.57 -1.36 31.95
N ARG A 237 14.69 -1.40 32.96
CA ARG A 237 14.73 -2.37 34.08
C ARG A 237 14.55 -3.84 33.66
N ASP A 238 13.89 -4.09 32.54
CA ASP A 238 13.56 -5.44 32.05
C ASP A 238 14.20 -5.76 30.68
N SER A 239 15.28 -5.05 30.31
CA SER A 239 15.89 -5.14 28.98
C SER A 239 16.29 -6.56 28.59
N THR A 240 16.96 -7.28 29.48
CA THR A 240 17.41 -8.67 29.24
C THR A 240 16.23 -9.62 29.05
N THR A 241 15.20 -9.51 29.89
CA THR A 241 14.00 -10.36 29.79
C THR A 241 13.22 -10.07 28.50
N LYS A 242 13.07 -8.79 28.15
CA LYS A 242 12.40 -8.38 26.90
C LYS A 242 13.17 -8.86 25.66
N HIS A 243 14.50 -8.74 25.67
CA HIS A 243 15.33 -9.24 24.56
C HIS A 243 15.18 -10.75 24.40
N ALA A 244 15.24 -11.52 25.50
CA ALA A 244 15.05 -12.95 25.49
C ALA A 244 13.66 -13.37 24.97
N GLN A 245 12.59 -12.68 25.41
CA GLN A 245 11.22 -12.93 24.93
C GLN A 245 11.09 -12.67 23.42
N ARG A 246 11.61 -11.54 22.91
CA ARG A 246 11.58 -11.25 21.47
C ARG A 246 12.39 -12.25 20.66
N LYS A 247 13.49 -12.76 21.22
CA LYS A 247 14.30 -13.79 20.58
C LYS A 247 13.58 -15.13 20.52
N GLU A 248 12.84 -15.50 21.56
CA GLU A 248 11.98 -16.68 21.57
C GLU A 248 10.86 -16.57 20.53
N GLU A 249 10.14 -15.45 20.49
CA GLU A 249 9.09 -15.18 19.48
C GLU A 249 9.63 -15.32 18.05
N LEU A 250 10.82 -14.79 17.78
CA LEU A 250 11.45 -14.86 16.46
C LEU A 250 11.92 -16.28 16.11
N ASN A 251 12.50 -17.01 17.07
CA ASN A 251 12.91 -18.40 16.87
C ASN A 251 11.72 -19.31 16.50
N LEU A 252 10.55 -19.09 17.11
CA LEU A 252 9.35 -19.85 16.77
C LEU A 252 8.95 -19.70 15.29
N GLU A 253 9.03 -18.47 14.75
CA GLU A 253 8.75 -18.22 13.34
C GLU A 253 9.84 -18.82 12.43
N ALA A 254 11.11 -18.72 12.82
CA ALA A 254 12.23 -19.31 12.09
C ALA A 254 12.17 -20.85 12.04
N ASP A 255 11.77 -21.49 13.14
CA ASP A 255 11.55 -22.92 13.23
C ASP A 255 10.38 -23.35 12.33
N ARG A 256 9.25 -22.62 12.39
CA ARG A 256 8.11 -22.82 11.50
C ARG A 256 8.53 -22.73 10.03
N TRP A 257 9.28 -21.69 9.67
CA TRP A 257 9.82 -21.50 8.32
C TRP A 257 10.72 -22.66 7.88
N SER A 258 11.66 -23.05 8.74
CA SER A 258 12.60 -24.15 8.48
C SER A 258 11.89 -25.49 8.30
N HIS A 259 10.85 -25.75 9.09
CA HIS A 259 10.05 -26.97 9.01
C HIS A 259 9.23 -27.07 7.72
N ALA A 260 8.71 -25.95 7.20
CA ALA A 260 7.90 -25.90 5.99
C ALA A 260 8.62 -26.41 4.72
N PHE A 261 9.96 -26.46 4.73
CA PHE A 261 10.76 -26.89 3.58
C PHE A 261 11.71 -28.06 3.85
N ARG A 262 11.54 -28.79 4.95
CA ARG A 262 12.28 -30.05 5.12
C ARG A 262 11.80 -31.04 4.05
N PRO A 263 12.71 -31.72 3.32
CA PRO A 263 12.30 -32.79 2.44
C PRO A 263 11.59 -33.87 3.27
N THR A 264 10.34 -34.18 2.91
CA THR A 264 9.67 -35.38 3.42
C THR A 264 10.49 -36.58 2.98
N THR A 265 10.99 -37.33 3.97
CA THR A 265 11.78 -38.55 3.77
C THR A 265 10.90 -39.70 3.33
#